data_AF-A0A438FXD9-F1
#
_entry.id   AF-A0A438FXD9-F1
#
_cell.length_a   1.000
_cell.length_b   1.000
_cell.length_c   1.000
_cell.angle_alpha   90.00
_cell.angle_beta   90.00
_cell.angle_gamma   90.00
#
_symmetry.space_group_name_H-M   'P 1'
#
loop_
_entity.id
_entity.type
_entity.pdbx_description
1 polymer ?
#
loop_
_entity_poly.entity_id
_entity_poly.type
_entity_poly.pdbx_seq_one_letter_code
_entity_poly.pdbx_strand_id
1 'polypeptide(L)'
;MVKDITSRDSKQFHINLLGCRNLTFYNVAISAPKDSLNTDGIHIGRSSGIDITDSAIETGDDCVSISDGSGQINIQRITCGLGHGICVGSLGKYPDEESMVGISVKNCTFINTQNGVRVKT
;
A
#
# COMPACT_ATOMS: atom_id res chain seq x y z
N MET A 1 -3.71 -15.41 -4.86
CA MET A 1 -4.29 -15.00 -3.55
C MET A 1 -3.24 -15.20 -2.48
N VAL A 2 -3.10 -14.22 -1.59
CA VAL A 2 -2.29 -14.28 -0.36
C VAL A 2 -3.24 -13.99 0.80
N LYS A 3 -3.26 -14.85 1.83
CA LYS A 3 -4.19 -14.70 2.94
C LYS A 3 -3.65 -15.22 4.25
N ASP A 4 -4.17 -14.67 5.35
CA ASP A 4 -3.93 -15.15 6.71
C ASP A 4 -2.44 -15.15 7.11
N ILE A 5 -1.67 -14.21 6.55
CA ILE A 5 -0.25 -14.04 6.86
C ILE A 5 -0.01 -12.84 7.76
N THR A 6 1.05 -12.94 8.57
CA THR A 6 1.57 -11.84 9.37
C THR A 6 3.01 -11.53 8.97
N SER A 7 3.32 -10.27 8.71
CA SER A 7 4.69 -9.78 8.49
C SER A 7 5.05 -8.77 9.59
N ARG A 8 6.22 -8.93 10.24
CA ARG A 8 6.65 -8.09 11.36
C ARG A 8 8.06 -7.58 11.17
N ASP A 9 8.26 -6.32 11.55
CA ASP A 9 9.57 -5.68 11.72
C ASP A 9 10.49 -5.82 10.50
N SER A 10 9.94 -5.59 9.30
CA SER A 10 10.75 -5.53 8.08
C SER A 10 11.74 -4.38 8.16
N LYS A 11 12.92 -4.54 7.55
CA LYS A 11 13.93 -3.47 7.49
C LYS A 11 13.63 -2.42 6.42
N GLN A 12 12.69 -2.71 5.53
CA GLN A 12 12.18 -1.84 4.46
C GLN A 12 10.71 -2.25 4.20
N PHE A 13 10.27 -2.25 2.94
CA PHE A 13 8.95 -2.74 2.54
C PHE A 13 8.66 -4.13 3.11
N HIS A 14 7.45 -4.35 3.60
CA HIS A 14 7.00 -5.67 4.04
C HIS A 14 6.63 -6.56 2.86
N ILE A 15 5.91 -6.01 1.87
CA ILE A 15 5.49 -6.71 0.66
C ILE A 15 5.72 -5.78 -0.54
N ASN A 16 6.45 -6.25 -1.54
CA ASN A 16 6.72 -5.52 -2.77
C ASN A 16 6.13 -6.26 -3.97
N LEU A 17 5.14 -5.66 -4.63
CA LEU A 17 4.50 -6.15 -5.84
C LEU A 17 5.04 -5.39 -7.04
N LEU A 18 5.67 -6.11 -7.97
CA LEU A 18 6.19 -5.54 -9.20
C LEU A 18 5.76 -6.41 -10.40
N GLY A 19 5.07 -5.81 -11.38
CA GLY A 19 4.65 -6.55 -12.58
C GLY A 19 3.56 -7.59 -12.34
N CYS A 20 2.81 -7.48 -11.23
CA CYS A 20 1.84 -8.48 -10.82
C CYS A 20 0.46 -8.25 -11.44
N ARG A 21 -0.32 -9.34 -11.61
CA ARG A 21 -1.68 -9.28 -12.15
C ARG A 21 -2.63 -10.16 -11.34
N ASN A 22 -3.85 -9.66 -11.09
CA ASN A 22 -4.95 -10.42 -10.47
C ASN A 22 -4.56 -11.07 -9.13
N LEU A 23 -4.09 -10.25 -8.18
CA LEU A 23 -3.70 -10.71 -6.86
C LEU A 23 -4.59 -10.08 -5.79
N THR A 24 -5.10 -10.94 -4.90
CA THR A 24 -5.86 -10.53 -3.72
C THR A 24 -5.04 -10.79 -2.46
N PHE A 25 -4.94 -9.78 -1.60
CA PHE A 25 -4.48 -9.84 -0.21
C PHE A 25 -5.71 -9.77 0.70
N TYR A 26 -5.93 -10.82 1.48
CA TYR A 26 -7.08 -10.95 2.37
C TYR A 26 -6.63 -11.30 3.79
N ASN A 27 -7.12 -10.58 4.80
CA ASN A 27 -6.77 -10.85 6.20
C ASN A 27 -5.25 -10.91 6.43
N VAL A 28 -4.55 -9.89 5.93
CA VAL A 28 -3.11 -9.73 6.12
C VAL A 28 -2.85 -8.79 7.28
N ALA A 29 -1.91 -9.16 8.15
CA ALA A 29 -1.45 -8.33 9.25
C ALA A 29 0.01 -7.89 9.00
N ILE A 30 0.26 -6.59 9.07
CA ILE A 30 1.60 -6.01 8.95
C ILE A 30 1.85 -5.10 10.15
N SER A 31 3.01 -5.24 10.79
CA SER A 31 3.41 -4.38 11.90
C SER A 31 4.89 -4.01 11.84
N ALA A 32 5.20 -2.73 11.99
CA ALA A 32 6.54 -2.21 12.28
C ALA A 32 6.46 -1.00 13.25
N PRO A 33 7.55 -0.67 13.97
CA PRO A 33 7.59 0.51 14.83
C PRO A 33 7.31 1.80 14.05
N LYS A 34 6.63 2.76 14.70
CA LYS A 34 6.24 4.06 14.10
C LYS A 34 7.41 4.85 13.52
N ASP A 35 8.55 4.78 14.20
CA ASP A 35 9.78 5.49 13.89
C ASP A 35 10.68 4.73 12.89
N SER A 36 10.23 3.55 12.43
CA SER A 36 10.96 2.75 11.46
C SER A 36 10.77 3.29 10.04
N LEU A 37 11.80 3.97 9.55
CA LEU A 37 11.79 4.62 8.24
C LEU A 37 11.67 3.60 7.10
N ASN A 38 10.89 3.95 6.07
CA ASN A 38 10.75 3.19 4.81
C ASN A 38 10.19 1.77 4.99
N THR A 39 9.39 1.56 6.04
CA THR A 39 8.73 0.28 6.32
C THR A 39 7.37 0.15 5.65
N ASP A 40 7.23 0.57 4.39
CA ASP A 40 5.94 0.53 3.69
C ASP A 40 5.29 -0.86 3.79
N GLY A 41 3.98 -0.89 4.00
CA GLY A 41 3.25 -2.14 4.17
C GLY A 41 3.21 -2.95 2.89
N ILE A 42 2.36 -2.51 1.95
CA ILE A 42 2.25 -3.12 0.62
C ILE A 42 2.63 -2.07 -0.43
N HIS A 43 3.79 -2.25 -1.05
CA HIS A 43 4.22 -1.44 -2.19
C HIS A 43 3.75 -2.09 -3.49
N ILE A 44 3.12 -1.32 -4.38
CA ILE A 44 2.55 -1.77 -5.64
C ILE A 44 3.13 -0.94 -6.79
N GLY A 45 3.92 -1.57 -7.65
CA GLY A 45 4.41 -0.97 -8.89
C GLY A 45 4.08 -1.79 -10.11
N ARG A 46 3.76 -1.12 -11.23
CA ARG A 46 3.53 -1.73 -12.54
C ARG A 46 2.61 -2.95 -12.50
N SER A 47 1.57 -2.88 -11.68
CA SER A 47 0.71 -4.03 -11.34
C SER A 47 -0.76 -3.71 -11.58
N SER A 48 -1.57 -4.72 -11.91
CA SER A 48 -2.99 -4.51 -12.21
C SER A 48 -3.94 -5.57 -11.69
N GLY A 49 -5.15 -5.17 -11.31
CA GLY A 49 -6.14 -6.07 -10.71
C GLY A 49 -5.69 -6.51 -9.32
N ILE A 50 -5.28 -5.56 -8.48
CA ILE A 50 -4.82 -5.84 -7.12
C ILE A 50 -5.92 -5.48 -6.13
N ASP A 51 -6.32 -6.44 -5.32
CA ASP A 51 -7.29 -6.25 -4.25
C ASP A 51 -6.62 -6.41 -2.90
N ILE A 52 -6.74 -5.42 -2.02
CA ILE A 52 -6.31 -5.51 -0.61
C ILE A 52 -7.55 -5.32 0.25
N THR A 53 -7.88 -6.33 1.05
CA THR A 53 -9.15 -6.37 1.77
C THR A 53 -9.03 -6.95 3.17
N ASP A 54 -9.84 -6.42 4.10
CA ASP A 54 -10.01 -6.96 5.46
C ASP A 54 -8.67 -7.15 6.21
N SER A 55 -7.77 -6.17 6.09
CA SER A 55 -6.37 -6.29 6.53
C SER A 55 -6.01 -5.20 7.55
N ALA A 56 -5.00 -5.45 8.37
CA ALA A 56 -4.49 -4.50 9.35
C ALA A 56 -3.02 -4.19 9.04
N ILE A 57 -2.70 -2.93 8.76
CA ILE A 57 -1.37 -2.50 8.31
C ILE A 57 -0.90 -1.35 9.18
N GLU A 58 0.10 -1.63 10.00
CA GLU A 58 0.68 -0.69 10.94
C GLU A 58 2.18 -0.56 10.66
N THR A 59 2.63 0.61 10.21
CA THR A 59 4.03 0.78 9.80
C THR A 59 4.57 2.15 10.22
N GLY A 60 5.86 2.40 9.98
CA GLY A 60 6.45 3.72 10.10
C GLY A 60 6.32 4.60 8.85
N ASP A 61 5.83 4.05 7.73
CA ASP A 61 5.70 4.76 6.44
C ASP A 61 4.32 4.53 5.80
N ASP A 62 4.20 4.54 4.48
CA ASP A 62 2.92 4.34 3.78
C ASP A 62 2.38 2.90 4.03
N CYS A 63 1.12 2.76 4.50
CA CYS A 63 0.46 1.46 4.65
C CYS A 63 0.35 0.73 3.31
N VAL A 64 -0.05 1.48 2.28
CA VAL A 64 -0.04 1.03 0.89
C VAL A 64 0.51 2.17 0.05
N SER A 65 1.59 1.90 -0.69
CA SER A 65 2.16 2.83 -1.67
C SER A 65 1.96 2.28 -3.08
N ILE A 66 1.51 3.13 -4.01
CA ILE A 66 1.20 2.76 -5.39
C ILE A 66 2.05 3.62 -6.32
N SER A 67 2.86 2.99 -7.18
CA SER A 67 3.77 3.65 -8.12
C SER A 67 3.34 3.47 -9.58
N ASP A 68 4.14 4.04 -10.50
CA ASP A 68 3.90 4.11 -11.94
C ASP A 68 3.42 2.79 -12.57
N GLY A 69 2.61 2.91 -13.62
CA GLY A 69 2.09 1.78 -14.39
C GLY A 69 1.12 0.87 -13.63
N SER A 70 0.67 1.27 -12.45
CA SER A 70 -0.30 0.50 -11.66
C SER A 70 -1.73 0.91 -11.97
N GLY A 71 -2.65 -0.05 -12.04
CA GLY A 71 -4.06 0.29 -12.26
C GLY A 71 -5.06 -0.81 -11.92
N GLN A 72 -6.32 -0.45 -11.75
CA GLN A 72 -7.35 -1.37 -11.22
C GLN A 72 -6.93 -1.91 -9.85
N ILE A 73 -6.70 -0.99 -8.92
CA ILE A 73 -6.30 -1.28 -7.54
C ILE A 73 -7.47 -0.98 -6.62
N ASN A 74 -7.94 -1.98 -5.87
CA ASN A 74 -8.98 -1.80 -4.87
C ASN A 74 -8.42 -2.05 -3.48
N ILE A 75 -8.57 -1.07 -2.60
CA ILE A 75 -8.20 -1.15 -1.19
C ILE A 75 -9.49 -0.94 -0.40
N GLN A 76 -9.90 -1.95 0.37
CA GLN A 76 -11.17 -1.88 1.09
C GLN A 76 -11.10 -2.49 2.49
N ARG A 77 -11.86 -1.93 3.43
CA ARG A 77 -12.01 -2.50 4.78
C ARG A 77 -10.67 -2.80 5.47
N ILE A 78 -9.68 -1.94 5.24
CA ILE A 78 -8.40 -2.05 5.96
C ILE A 78 -8.34 -1.08 7.12
N THR A 79 -7.65 -1.47 8.17
CA THR A 79 -7.17 -0.56 9.22
C THR A 79 -5.73 -0.21 8.90
N CYS A 80 -5.45 1.08 8.73
CA CYS A 80 -4.13 1.62 8.43
C CYS A 80 -3.69 2.56 9.55
N GLY A 81 -2.51 2.34 10.10
CA GLY A 81 -1.98 3.17 11.17
C GLY A 81 -0.94 2.40 11.97
N LEU A 82 0.24 2.90 12.32
CA LEU A 82 0.74 4.27 12.25
C LEU A 82 1.25 4.63 10.84
N GLY A 83 2.15 5.60 10.73
CA GLY A 83 2.83 5.91 9.46
C GLY A 83 2.12 6.97 8.63
N HIS A 84 2.18 6.86 7.30
CA HIS A 84 1.87 7.94 6.37
C HIS A 84 0.50 7.84 5.68
N GLY A 85 -0.21 6.73 5.84
CA GLY A 85 -1.51 6.48 5.19
C GLY A 85 -1.40 5.68 3.90
N ILE A 86 -2.36 5.83 2.99
CA ILE A 86 -2.30 5.29 1.63
C ILE A 86 -1.76 6.36 0.69
N CYS A 87 -0.69 6.05 -0.03
CA CYS A 87 -0.05 6.99 -0.96
C CYS A 87 -0.15 6.51 -2.41
N VAL A 88 -0.67 7.39 -3.27
CA VAL A 88 -0.59 7.26 -4.73
C VAL A 88 0.56 8.12 -5.21
N GLY A 89 1.61 7.48 -5.71
CA GLY A 89 2.86 8.09 -6.14
C GLY A 89 4.02 7.82 -5.17
N SER A 90 5.13 8.53 -5.28
CA SER A 90 5.32 9.71 -6.15
C SER A 90 5.28 9.39 -7.65
N LEU A 91 4.68 10.30 -8.41
CA LEU A 91 4.86 10.44 -9.86
C LEU A 91 5.65 11.72 -10.16
N GLY A 92 5.91 11.99 -11.44
CA GLY A 92 6.52 13.21 -11.96
C GLY A 92 8.05 13.25 -11.92
N LYS A 93 8.72 12.19 -11.45
CA LYS A 93 10.17 12.19 -11.26
C LYS A 93 10.92 11.73 -12.52
N TYR A 94 10.41 10.73 -13.22
CA TYR A 94 11.05 10.15 -14.40
C TYR A 94 10.26 10.44 -15.69
N PRO A 95 10.95 10.61 -16.84
CA PRO A 95 10.29 10.95 -18.11
C PRO A 95 9.39 9.84 -18.65
N ASP A 96 9.67 8.58 -18.32
CA ASP A 96 8.98 7.39 -18.86
C ASP A 96 8.03 6.75 -17.84
N GLU A 97 7.50 7.53 -16.88
CA GLU A 97 6.52 7.01 -15.93
C GLU A 97 5.19 6.69 -16.61
N GLU A 98 4.71 5.47 -16.38
CA GLU A 98 3.42 5.03 -16.88
C GLU A 98 2.26 5.56 -16.01
N SER A 99 1.11 5.82 -16.66
CA SER A 99 -0.08 6.34 -16.00
C SER A 99 -0.63 5.38 -14.95
N MET A 100 -1.12 5.93 -13.84
CA MET A 100 -1.92 5.20 -12.86
C MET A 100 -3.42 5.42 -13.09
N VAL A 101 -4.21 4.34 -13.12
CA VAL A 101 -5.65 4.42 -13.45
C VAL A 101 -6.51 3.46 -12.62
N GLY A 102 -7.67 3.92 -12.17
CA GLY A 102 -8.64 3.06 -11.49
C GLY A 102 -8.16 2.60 -10.12
N ILE A 103 -7.83 3.54 -9.25
CA ILE A 103 -7.49 3.28 -7.84
C ILE A 103 -8.72 3.61 -6.99
N SER A 104 -9.15 2.66 -6.16
CA SER A 104 -10.30 2.81 -5.26
C SER A 104 -9.91 2.52 -3.82
N VAL A 105 -10.25 3.44 -2.91
CA VAL A 105 -10.07 3.26 -1.46
C VAL A 105 -11.45 3.39 -0.80
N LYS A 106 -11.94 2.36 -0.13
CA LYS A 106 -13.32 2.30 0.40
C LYS A 106 -13.40 1.67 1.79
N ASN A 107 -14.19 2.27 2.68
CA ASN A 107 -14.44 1.73 4.02
C ASN A 107 -13.15 1.45 4.82
N CYS A 108 -12.11 2.26 4.65
CA CYS A 108 -10.85 2.12 5.38
C CYS A 108 -10.85 2.99 6.63
N THR A 109 -10.21 2.50 7.69
CA THR A 109 -10.01 3.24 8.94
C THR A 109 -8.55 3.67 9.03
N PHE A 110 -8.32 4.96 9.27
CA PHE A 110 -6.98 5.51 9.44
C PHE A 110 -6.79 5.91 10.90
N ILE A 111 -5.80 5.33 11.58
CA ILE A 111 -5.54 5.54 13.01
C ILE A 111 -4.14 6.15 13.17
N ASN A 112 -4.06 7.38 13.69
CA ASN A 112 -2.79 8.04 14.01
C ASN A 112 -1.79 8.10 12.84
N THR A 113 -2.28 8.13 11.61
CA THR A 113 -1.48 8.32 10.40
C THR A 113 -1.20 9.80 10.16
N GLN A 114 -0.11 10.12 9.47
CA GLN A 114 0.19 11.49 9.04
C GLN A 114 -0.83 11.99 8.01
N ASN A 115 -1.29 11.11 7.12
CA ASN A 115 -2.31 11.40 6.10
C ASN A 115 -3.31 10.25 6.05
N GLY A 116 -4.53 10.50 5.55
CA GLY A 116 -5.46 9.43 5.20
C GLY A 116 -5.08 8.82 3.85
N VAL A 117 -5.55 9.47 2.78
CA VAL A 117 -5.13 9.21 1.40
C VAL A 117 -4.33 10.42 0.91
N ARG A 118 -3.19 10.18 0.27
CA ARG A 118 -2.30 11.21 -0.26
C ARG A 118 -1.92 10.90 -1.71
N VAL A 119 -1.92 11.91 -2.56
CA VAL A 119 -1.37 11.84 -3.93
C VAL A 119 -0.10 12.69 -3.97
N LYS A 120 0.99 12.13 -4.50
CA LYS A 120 2.27 12.84 -4.69
C LYS A 120 2.66 12.79 -6.16
N THR A 121 2.98 13.95 -6.72
CA THR A 121 3.42 14.13 -8.11
C THR A 121 4.63 15.06 -8.17
#